data_AF-A0A1U8LUX4-F1
#
_entry.id   AF-A0A1U8LUX4-F1
#
_cell.length_a   1.000
_cell.length_b   1.000
_cell.length_c   1.000
_cell.angle_alpha   90.00
_cell.angle_beta   90.00
_cell.angle_gamma   90.00
#
_symmetry.space_group_name_H-M   'P 1'
#
loop_
_entity.id
_entity.type
_entity.pdbx_description
1 polymer ?
#
loop_
_entity_poly.entity_id
_entity_poly.type
_entity_poly.pdbx_seq_one_letter_code
_entity_poly.pdbx_strand_id
1 'polypeptide(L)'
;MRDDVLPTTSADPPREAGPDGAEIALFSEPEIVPTIPEDVEGGSDDEENVRFKAYSPQPTCIMSIQGVLGSGNVSRSHSCSHHKAASLIQFKNSFSITQTRDAAVYCDDIAGLKSYPKTNSWKEGTDCCSWDGVTCDHLNAHVIALDLSCRLVPRSLGNLLQLNHLDLSWNQLSGQIPRSLGNLLQLTHLVLWQNQLSGKIPRSLGNLLQLTHLSLSGNQLSRQIPLSILNLTQLEYLRIGENSLQGSIPDEVIAFPNLISLSLTGNLLNGTLPSWLYTAPSLKLQFDPWKSFDSSFEDQCLSDSNNSFNGEVSSLICNVTFLQILDLSHNNLSGTIPQCFGNLSDSLGFLNLKKNKFYGTIPLTFAKGCQLSNFNLNGNLLEGPLTPSIFNCKGLEVLDLGNNKINDTFPHWLGSLPQLQVLVLKSNHMHGSLCVNSSKSSPFFFSKIQIFDLSSNYFSGPLPVRYINSFKAIINLEKIGSTVSYMGENDHGGRGFYTYSIGIVIKGQYMELVKIFNMWMIIDLSNNQFEGEIPKVVRDDSK
;
A
#
# COMPACT_ATOMS: atom_id res chain seq x y z
N MET A 1 -76.79 -21.42 17.81
CA MET A 1 -77.46 -20.36 17.01
C MET A 1 -76.38 -19.81 16.10
N ARG A 2 -76.47 -19.96 14.77
CA ARG A 2 -77.45 -19.34 13.83
C ARG A 2 -77.37 -17.81 13.86
N ASP A 3 -77.27 -17.05 12.76
CA ASP A 3 -77.11 -17.27 11.30
C ASP A 3 -76.38 -15.99 10.75
N ASP A 4 -75.58 -15.98 9.67
CA ASP A 4 -75.89 -15.71 8.22
C ASP A 4 -76.64 -14.35 7.96
N VAL A 5 -76.41 -13.50 6.92
CA VAL A 5 -75.87 -13.68 5.53
C VAL A 5 -75.09 -12.44 4.99
N LEU A 6 -74.31 -12.65 3.91
CA LEU A 6 -73.66 -11.74 2.90
C LEU A 6 -74.64 -10.78 2.13
N PRO A 7 -74.26 -9.85 1.18
CA PRO A 7 -73.22 -10.00 0.12
C PRO A 7 -72.45 -8.77 -0.48
N THR A 8 -71.58 -9.15 -1.42
CA THR A 8 -70.65 -8.48 -2.37
C THR A 8 -71.06 -7.21 -3.13
N THR A 9 -70.07 -6.39 -3.54
CA THR A 9 -69.80 -6.06 -4.97
C THR A 9 -68.34 -5.60 -5.21
N SER A 10 -67.87 -5.71 -6.46
CA SER A 10 -66.51 -5.50 -6.96
C SER A 10 -66.14 -4.06 -7.35
N ALA A 11 -64.84 -3.69 -7.22
CA ALA A 11 -64.05 -3.03 -8.27
C ALA A 11 -62.58 -2.78 -7.82
N ASP A 12 -61.60 -3.36 -8.54
CA ASP A 12 -60.20 -2.93 -8.49
C ASP A 12 -59.95 -1.76 -9.47
N PRO A 13 -59.11 -0.79 -9.09
CA PRO A 13 -58.23 -0.07 -10.02
C PRO A 13 -56.74 -0.33 -9.70
N PRO A 14 -55.81 -0.06 -10.64
CA PRO A 14 -54.68 -0.94 -10.88
C PRO A 14 -53.44 -0.71 -10.01
N ARG A 15 -52.59 -1.75 -9.97
CA ARG A 15 -51.17 -1.62 -9.65
C ARG A 15 -50.50 -0.68 -10.66
N GLU A 16 -50.10 0.50 -10.23
CA GLU A 16 -49.05 1.24 -10.93
C GLU A 16 -47.71 0.59 -10.62
N ALA A 17 -47.08 0.01 -11.64
CA ALA A 17 -45.66 -0.29 -11.60
C ALA A 17 -44.90 1.03 -11.74
N GLY A 18 -44.27 1.48 -10.65
CA GLY A 18 -43.23 2.50 -10.73
C GLY A 18 -42.05 1.96 -11.56
N PRO A 19 -41.34 2.82 -12.31
CA PRO A 19 -40.39 2.35 -13.32
C PRO A 19 -39.17 1.69 -12.66
N ASP A 20 -38.69 0.61 -13.29
CA ASP A 20 -37.35 0.09 -13.05
C ASP A 20 -36.35 1.23 -13.26
N GLY A 21 -35.64 1.61 -12.21
CA GLY A 21 -34.55 2.57 -12.30
C GLY A 21 -33.48 1.99 -13.24
N ALA A 22 -33.03 2.77 -14.22
CA ALA A 22 -32.12 2.29 -15.25
C ALA A 22 -30.76 1.87 -14.65
N GLU A 23 -30.60 0.56 -14.41
CA GLU A 23 -29.37 -0.04 -13.92
C GLU A 23 -28.34 -0.15 -15.06
N ILE A 24 -27.79 1.01 -15.43
CA ILE A 24 -26.70 1.11 -16.41
C ILE A 24 -25.38 0.95 -15.68
N ALA A 25 -24.95 -0.30 -15.60
CA ALA A 25 -23.59 -0.68 -15.24
C ALA A 25 -22.93 -1.35 -16.45
N LEU A 26 -22.12 -0.60 -17.19
CA LEU A 26 -21.36 -1.13 -18.32
C LEU A 26 -20.05 -1.73 -17.78
N PHE A 27 -20.02 -3.06 -17.69
CA PHE A 27 -18.82 -3.83 -17.36
C PHE A 27 -18.28 -4.50 -18.61
N SER A 28 -17.10 -4.09 -19.07
CA SER A 28 -16.30 -4.88 -20.01
C SER A 28 -15.25 -5.67 -19.23
N GLU A 29 -15.58 -6.91 -18.85
CA GLU A 29 -14.57 -7.88 -18.43
C GLU A 29 -13.79 -8.31 -19.70
N PRO A 30 -12.47 -8.06 -19.82
CA PRO A 30 -11.70 -8.64 -20.91
C PRO A 30 -11.62 -10.16 -20.73
N GLU A 31 -11.77 -10.94 -21.82
CA GLU A 31 -11.67 -12.42 -21.84
C GLU A 31 -10.25 -12.98 -21.56
N ILE A 32 -9.46 -12.29 -20.73
CA ILE A 32 -8.18 -12.77 -20.23
C ILE A 32 -8.37 -13.16 -18.76
N VAL A 33 -8.97 -14.33 -18.55
CA VAL A 33 -8.89 -15.03 -17.27
C VAL A 33 -7.42 -15.38 -17.06
N PRO A 34 -6.75 -14.90 -16.00
CA PRO A 34 -5.45 -15.44 -15.63
C PRO A 34 -5.68 -16.91 -15.24
N THR A 35 -5.01 -17.84 -15.92
CA THR A 35 -5.05 -19.26 -15.54
C THR A 35 -4.43 -19.43 -14.16
N ILE A 36 -5.29 -19.45 -13.14
CA ILE A 36 -4.97 -19.98 -11.82
C ILE A 36 -4.65 -21.47 -12.03
N PRO A 37 -3.54 -22.00 -11.52
CA PRO A 37 -3.28 -23.43 -11.60
C PRO A 37 -4.35 -24.21 -10.84
N GLU A 38 -5.11 -25.04 -11.54
CA GLU A 38 -5.98 -26.06 -10.94
C GLU A 38 -5.11 -27.21 -10.40
N ASP A 39 -5.24 -27.50 -9.10
CA ASP A 39 -4.81 -28.73 -8.41
C ASP A 39 -5.11 -28.53 -6.90
N VAL A 40 -5.88 -29.34 -6.15
CA VAL A 40 -6.53 -30.64 -6.38
C VAL A 40 -7.85 -30.70 -5.56
N GLU A 41 -8.88 -31.39 -6.05
CA GLU A 41 -10.13 -31.67 -5.31
C GLU A 41 -9.98 -32.67 -4.13
N GLY A 42 -10.86 -32.55 -3.12
CA GLY A 42 -11.36 -33.71 -2.36
C GLY A 42 -11.30 -33.63 -0.83
N GLY A 43 -12.43 -33.40 -0.17
CA GLY A 43 -12.57 -33.53 1.30
C GLY A 43 -13.83 -32.87 1.86
N SER A 44 -14.85 -33.68 2.14
CA SER A 44 -16.19 -33.35 2.68
C SER A 44 -16.26 -32.51 3.95
N ASP A 45 -17.34 -31.72 4.04
CA ASP A 45 -18.14 -31.34 5.22
C ASP A 45 -17.45 -31.10 6.59
N ASP A 46 -17.36 -29.83 6.99
CA ASP A 46 -17.94 -29.33 8.26
C ASP A 46 -17.84 -27.78 8.34
N GLU A 47 -18.77 -27.15 9.07
CA GLU A 47 -18.78 -25.70 9.30
C GLU A 47 -17.73 -25.28 10.36
N GLU A 48 -16.66 -24.56 9.98
CA GLU A 48 -16.11 -23.42 10.76
C GLU A 48 -14.95 -22.67 10.07
N ASN A 49 -14.93 -21.33 10.20
CA ASN A 49 -13.74 -20.46 10.11
C ASN A 49 -12.75 -20.61 8.93
N VAL A 50 -13.18 -20.31 7.70
CA VAL A 50 -12.23 -19.96 6.62
C VAL A 50 -11.89 -18.46 6.66
N ARG A 51 -10.76 -18.12 7.30
CA ARG A 51 -10.09 -16.82 7.07
C ARG A 51 -9.58 -16.80 5.63
N PHE A 52 -10.15 -15.94 4.79
CA PHE A 52 -9.66 -15.74 3.43
C PHE A 52 -8.20 -15.25 3.44
N LYS A 53 -7.31 -16.02 2.80
CA LYS A 53 -5.96 -15.60 2.47
C LYS A 53 -6.03 -14.60 1.30
N ALA A 54 -6.18 -13.32 1.61
CA ALA A 54 -5.89 -12.27 0.64
C ALA A 54 -4.36 -12.16 0.48
N TYR A 55 -3.81 -12.77 -0.58
CA TYR A 55 -2.44 -12.46 -1.01
C TYR A 55 -2.42 -11.05 -1.62
N SER A 56 -2.21 -10.03 -0.78
CA SER A 56 -1.96 -8.66 -1.23
C SER A 56 -0.51 -8.52 -1.70
N PRO A 57 -0.25 -8.17 -2.97
CA PRO A 57 1.11 -7.94 -3.46
C PRO A 57 1.56 -6.50 -3.15
N GLN A 58 1.95 -6.28 -1.89
CA GLN A 58 2.57 -5.04 -1.40
C GLN A 58 3.98 -4.81 -2.02
N PRO A 59 4.48 -3.55 -2.09
CA PRO A 59 5.67 -3.22 -2.86
C PRO A 59 6.91 -3.93 -2.33
N THR A 60 7.60 -4.63 -3.22
CA THR A 60 8.79 -5.40 -2.88
C THR A 60 10.05 -4.58 -3.07
N CYS A 61 10.59 -4.04 -1.98
CA CYS A 61 11.90 -3.40 -1.97
C CYS A 61 13.01 -4.47 -2.02
N ILE A 62 13.42 -4.87 -3.22
CA ILE A 62 14.50 -5.85 -3.44
C ILE A 62 15.84 -5.19 -3.12
N MET A 63 16.53 -5.68 -2.09
CA MET A 63 17.92 -5.27 -1.84
C MET A 63 18.86 -5.96 -2.85
N SER A 64 19.71 -5.17 -3.51
CA SER A 64 20.80 -5.67 -4.35
C SER A 64 22.07 -4.86 -4.07
N ILE A 65 22.85 -5.29 -3.07
CA ILE A 65 24.09 -4.60 -2.70
C ILE A 65 25.17 -4.87 -3.75
N GLN A 66 25.45 -3.86 -4.58
CA GLN A 66 26.77 -3.74 -5.22
C GLN A 66 27.72 -3.02 -4.24
N GLY A 67 28.80 -3.71 -3.85
CA GLY A 67 29.81 -3.14 -2.96
C GLY A 67 30.56 -1.96 -3.59
N VAL A 68 30.63 -0.83 -2.87
CA VAL A 68 31.32 0.38 -3.32
C VAL A 68 32.84 0.13 -3.41
N LEU A 69 33.39 0.19 -4.62
CA LEU A 69 34.81 -0.02 -4.89
C LEU A 69 35.63 1.25 -4.61
N GLY A 70 36.35 1.27 -3.49
CA GLY A 70 37.48 2.18 -3.25
C GLY A 70 38.80 1.55 -3.72
N SER A 71 39.35 2.00 -4.86
CA SER A 71 40.61 1.48 -5.39
C SER A 71 41.83 1.94 -4.61
N GLY A 72 42.34 1.12 -3.68
CA GLY A 72 43.56 1.37 -2.90
C GLY A 72 44.45 0.13 -2.79
N ASN A 73 45.66 0.20 -3.34
CA ASN A 73 46.58 -0.94 -3.45
C ASN A 73 47.37 -1.15 -2.14
N VAL A 74 47.05 -2.18 -1.34
CA VAL A 74 47.92 -2.66 -0.24
C VAL A 74 47.89 -4.20 -0.15
N SER A 75 49.05 -4.83 -0.37
CA SER A 75 49.21 -6.28 -0.33
C SER A 75 49.56 -6.81 1.07
N ARG A 76 48.54 -7.16 1.87
CA ARG A 76 48.67 -8.13 2.98
C ARG A 76 47.37 -8.94 3.12
N SER A 77 47.40 -10.20 2.71
CA SER A 77 46.28 -11.14 2.86
C SER A 77 46.07 -11.51 4.33
N HIS A 78 45.22 -10.74 5.01
CA HIS A 78 44.65 -11.15 6.29
C HIS A 78 43.50 -12.11 5.98
N SER A 79 43.55 -13.34 6.50
CA SER A 79 42.47 -14.32 6.35
C SER A 79 41.53 -14.28 7.55
N CYS A 80 40.28 -14.71 7.34
CA CYS A 80 39.30 -14.87 8.41
C CYS A 80 39.83 -15.77 9.54
N SER A 81 39.70 -15.32 10.79
CA SER A 81 40.22 -16.08 11.94
C SER A 81 39.40 -17.34 12.24
N HIS A 82 40.08 -18.39 12.70
CA HIS A 82 39.49 -19.72 12.93
C HIS A 82 38.27 -19.69 13.88
N HIS A 83 38.24 -18.79 14.88
CA HIS A 83 37.08 -18.63 15.76
C HIS A 83 35.85 -18.02 15.07
N LYS A 84 36.04 -17.14 14.09
CA LYS A 84 34.93 -16.54 13.30
C LYS A 84 34.38 -17.55 12.30
N ALA A 85 35.27 -18.23 11.57
CA ALA A 85 34.91 -19.35 10.72
C ALA A 85 34.17 -20.44 11.51
N ALA A 86 34.64 -20.82 12.71
CA ALA A 86 33.95 -21.76 13.59
C ALA A 86 32.58 -21.24 14.07
N SER A 87 32.41 -19.93 14.28
CA SER A 87 31.11 -19.35 14.67
C SER A 87 30.10 -19.42 13.53
N LEU A 88 30.54 -19.13 12.29
CA LEU A 88 29.75 -19.30 11.07
C LEU A 88 29.44 -20.78 10.77
N ILE A 89 30.39 -21.70 11.00
CA ILE A 89 30.17 -23.15 10.85
C ILE A 89 29.27 -23.71 11.97
N GLN A 90 29.34 -23.20 13.19
CA GLN A 90 28.39 -23.54 14.26
C GLN A 90 26.97 -23.08 13.91
N PHE A 91 26.84 -21.87 13.36
CA PHE A 91 25.60 -21.34 12.81
C PHE A 91 25.08 -22.22 11.66
N LYS A 92 25.94 -22.62 10.70
CA LYS A 92 25.63 -23.58 9.63
C LYS A 92 25.15 -24.92 10.19
N ASN A 93 25.85 -25.48 11.16
CA ASN A 93 25.55 -26.81 11.69
C ASN A 93 24.34 -26.83 12.64
N SER A 94 23.69 -25.68 12.85
CA SER A 94 22.45 -25.58 13.63
C SER A 94 21.16 -25.78 12.81
N PHE A 95 21.25 -26.29 11.56
CA PHE A 95 20.11 -26.62 10.69
C PHE A 95 20.07 -28.07 10.17
N SER A 96 18.91 -28.44 9.65
CA SER A 96 18.74 -29.45 8.59
C SER A 96 18.13 -28.77 7.36
N ILE A 97 18.69 -28.98 6.17
CA ILE A 97 18.19 -28.37 4.93
C ILE A 97 17.14 -29.30 4.31
N THR A 98 15.86 -28.98 4.47
CA THR A 98 14.80 -29.54 3.62
C THR A 98 14.68 -28.71 2.35
N GLN A 99 15.08 -29.27 1.20
CA GLN A 99 14.73 -28.67 -0.10
C GLN A 99 13.25 -28.94 -0.39
N THR A 100 12.39 -27.93 -0.22
CA THR A 100 11.04 -27.90 -0.78
C THR A 100 11.05 -27.07 -2.07
N ARG A 101 10.28 -27.50 -3.07
CA ARG A 101 10.20 -26.81 -4.38
C ARG A 101 9.61 -25.40 -4.27
N ASP A 102 8.80 -25.16 -3.24
CA ASP A 102 7.95 -23.96 -3.13
C ASP A 102 8.68 -22.74 -2.57
N ALA A 103 9.94 -22.89 -2.12
CA ALA A 103 10.70 -21.84 -1.44
C ALA A 103 11.32 -20.78 -2.38
N ALA A 104 11.14 -20.91 -3.70
CA ALA A 104 11.98 -20.22 -4.69
C ALA A 104 11.24 -19.27 -5.65
N VAL A 105 9.91 -19.33 -5.74
CA VAL A 105 9.11 -18.60 -6.76
C VAL A 105 9.46 -17.12 -6.85
N TYR A 106 9.52 -16.40 -5.72
CA TYR A 106 9.84 -14.97 -5.77
C TYR A 106 11.29 -14.68 -6.21
N CYS A 107 12.27 -15.42 -5.68
CA CYS A 107 13.69 -15.18 -5.98
C CYS A 107 14.02 -15.55 -7.44
N ASP A 108 13.51 -16.69 -7.92
CA ASP A 108 13.76 -17.20 -9.27
C ASP A 108 12.95 -16.45 -10.34
N ASP A 109 11.67 -16.13 -10.09
CA ASP A 109 10.77 -15.58 -11.12
C ASP A 109 10.60 -14.05 -11.09
N ILE A 110 10.79 -13.38 -9.94
CA ILE A 110 10.56 -11.92 -9.80
C ILE A 110 11.85 -11.14 -9.55
N ALA A 111 12.73 -11.63 -8.67
CA ALA A 111 14.00 -10.92 -8.37
C ALA A 111 15.12 -11.21 -9.39
N GLY A 112 14.97 -12.22 -10.26
CA GLY A 112 16.02 -12.66 -11.19
C GLY A 112 17.26 -13.26 -10.51
N LEU A 113 17.14 -13.60 -9.21
CA LEU A 113 18.23 -14.10 -8.36
C LEU A 113 18.08 -15.61 -8.17
N LYS A 114 18.85 -16.39 -8.92
CA LYS A 114 18.80 -17.86 -8.85
C LYS A 114 19.04 -18.36 -7.42
N SER A 115 18.04 -19.00 -6.84
CA SER A 115 18.05 -19.48 -5.46
C SER A 115 18.99 -20.69 -5.28
N TYR A 116 19.99 -20.57 -4.41
CA TYR A 116 20.83 -21.70 -4.01
C TYR A 116 21.30 -21.56 -2.55
N PRO A 117 21.75 -22.63 -1.88
CA PRO A 117 22.24 -22.51 -0.51
C PRO A 117 23.63 -21.87 -0.53
N LYS A 118 23.70 -20.56 -0.26
CA LYS A 118 24.95 -19.81 -0.05
C LYS A 118 25.88 -20.53 0.94
N THR A 119 25.31 -21.16 1.97
CA THR A 119 26.04 -21.98 2.96
C THR A 119 26.74 -23.23 2.42
N ASN A 120 26.56 -23.61 1.14
CA ASN A 120 27.29 -24.70 0.50
C ASN A 120 28.78 -24.36 0.26
N SER A 121 29.14 -23.11 0.04
CA SER A 121 30.55 -22.69 -0.07
C SER A 121 31.28 -22.71 1.27
N TRP A 122 30.54 -22.66 2.39
CA TRP A 122 31.10 -22.57 3.73
C TRP A 122 31.76 -23.90 4.14
N LYS A 123 33.10 -23.95 4.08
CA LYS A 123 33.90 -25.17 4.33
C LYS A 123 34.92 -24.93 5.43
N GLU A 124 34.95 -25.83 6.41
CA GLU A 124 35.96 -25.81 7.48
C GLU A 124 37.38 -25.83 6.90
N GLY A 125 38.30 -25.07 7.50
CA GLY A 125 39.67 -24.90 7.00
C GLY A 125 39.85 -23.97 5.80
N THR A 126 38.78 -23.36 5.25
CA THR A 126 38.85 -22.35 4.19
C THR A 126 38.61 -20.93 4.72
N ASP A 127 39.07 -19.91 3.99
CA ASP A 127 38.92 -18.52 4.41
C ASP A 127 37.46 -18.07 4.31
N CYS A 128 36.85 -17.72 5.45
CA CYS A 128 35.44 -17.34 5.49
C CYS A 128 35.11 -16.06 4.71
N CYS A 129 36.09 -15.22 4.39
CA CYS A 129 35.91 -14.04 3.53
C CYS A 129 35.73 -14.39 2.04
N SER A 130 35.81 -15.67 1.68
CA SER A 130 35.54 -16.20 0.33
C SER A 130 34.21 -16.96 0.22
N TRP A 131 33.40 -16.93 1.28
CA TRP A 131 32.15 -17.68 1.34
C TRP A 131 30.97 -16.85 0.82
N ASP A 132 30.06 -17.49 0.09
CA ASP A 132 28.88 -16.81 -0.45
C ASP A 132 28.05 -16.21 0.70
N GLY A 133 27.64 -14.95 0.52
CA GLY A 133 26.89 -14.19 1.53
C GLY A 133 27.73 -13.63 2.68
N VAL A 134 29.05 -13.86 2.73
CA VAL A 134 29.93 -13.34 3.80
C VAL A 134 30.80 -12.20 3.27
N THR A 135 30.61 -10.99 3.80
CA THR A 135 31.46 -9.83 3.50
C THR A 135 32.40 -9.56 4.66
N CYS A 136 33.70 -9.42 4.35
CA CYS A 136 34.72 -9.04 5.32
C CYS A 136 35.24 -7.61 5.11
N ASP A 137 35.65 -6.98 6.20
CA ASP A 137 36.47 -5.76 6.20
C ASP A 137 37.83 -6.02 5.54
N HIS A 138 38.22 -5.13 4.61
CA HIS A 138 39.41 -5.29 3.78
C HIS A 138 40.75 -5.06 4.52
N LEU A 139 40.73 -4.47 5.71
CA LEU A 139 41.92 -4.14 6.50
C LEU A 139 42.25 -5.22 7.52
N ASN A 140 41.23 -5.83 8.14
CA ASN A 140 41.40 -6.74 9.27
C ASN A 140 40.74 -8.13 9.09
N ALA A 141 40.03 -8.39 7.98
CA ALA A 141 39.31 -9.64 7.71
C ALA A 141 38.27 -10.01 8.79
N HIS A 142 37.61 -9.01 9.37
CA HIS A 142 36.44 -9.18 10.23
C HIS A 142 35.19 -9.33 9.37
N VAL A 143 34.34 -10.32 9.67
CA VAL A 143 33.02 -10.44 9.04
C VAL A 143 32.17 -9.24 9.47
N ILE A 144 31.76 -8.43 8.51
CA ILE A 144 30.98 -7.19 8.71
C ILE A 144 29.55 -7.32 8.18
N ALA A 145 29.34 -7.97 7.04
CA ALA A 145 28.00 -8.21 6.53
C ALA A 145 27.73 -9.70 6.31
N LEU A 146 26.48 -10.09 6.55
CA LEU A 146 25.96 -11.42 6.27
C LEU A 146 24.65 -11.29 5.50
N ASP A 147 24.69 -11.62 4.21
CA ASP A 147 23.52 -11.72 3.34
C ASP A 147 23.19 -13.20 3.09
N LEU A 148 22.16 -13.67 3.80
CA LEU A 148 21.56 -14.99 3.60
C LEU A 148 20.09 -14.87 3.17
N SER A 149 19.76 -13.79 2.45
CA SER A 149 18.51 -13.70 1.71
C SER A 149 18.34 -14.91 0.78
N CYS A 150 17.09 -15.32 0.57
CA CYS A 150 16.68 -16.43 -0.29
C CYS A 150 17.11 -17.87 0.09
N ARG A 151 17.79 -18.19 1.23
CA ARG A 151 17.80 -19.56 1.88
C ARG A 151 18.14 -19.58 3.40
N LEU A 152 17.55 -20.56 4.11
CA LEU A 152 17.41 -20.71 5.58
C LEU A 152 18.64 -20.40 6.48
N VAL A 153 18.32 -19.91 7.70
CA VAL A 153 19.27 -19.48 8.75
C VAL A 153 18.79 -19.83 10.19
N PRO A 154 19.65 -20.24 11.15
CA PRO A 154 19.21 -20.61 12.50
C PRO A 154 19.82 -19.76 13.64
N ARG A 155 19.55 -20.23 14.87
CA ARG A 155 19.26 -19.43 16.08
C ARG A 155 20.44 -18.70 16.77
N SER A 156 21.63 -18.65 16.16
CA SER A 156 22.87 -18.29 16.88
C SER A 156 23.79 -17.30 16.13
N LEU A 157 23.38 -16.03 16.06
CA LEU A 157 24.20 -14.93 15.52
C LEU A 157 25.01 -14.14 16.57
N GLY A 158 24.65 -14.24 17.85
CA GLY A 158 25.12 -13.34 18.92
C GLY A 158 26.63 -13.35 19.25
N ASN A 159 27.43 -14.18 18.57
CA ASN A 159 28.89 -14.23 18.71
C ASN A 159 29.63 -13.39 17.64
N LEU A 160 28.94 -12.94 16.58
CA LEU A 160 29.54 -12.13 15.50
C LEU A 160 29.55 -10.63 15.86
N LEU A 161 30.21 -10.27 16.96
CA LEU A 161 30.19 -8.93 17.58
C LEU A 161 30.72 -7.75 16.72
N GLN A 162 31.10 -8.01 15.47
CA GLN A 162 31.63 -7.05 14.49
C GLN A 162 30.67 -6.85 13.31
N LEU A 163 29.55 -7.58 13.27
CA LEU A 163 28.56 -7.51 12.21
C LEU A 163 27.87 -6.13 12.24
N ASN A 164 27.95 -5.41 11.11
CA ASN A 164 27.27 -4.15 10.88
C ASN A 164 25.97 -4.31 10.06
N HIS A 165 25.88 -5.34 9.22
CA HIS A 165 24.74 -5.56 8.35
C HIS A 165 24.30 -7.04 8.39
N LEU A 166 23.01 -7.27 8.63
CA LEU A 166 22.42 -8.61 8.65
C LEU A 166 21.12 -8.61 7.85
N ASP A 167 21.13 -9.28 6.69
CA ASP A 167 19.94 -9.55 5.89
C ASP A 167 19.63 -11.06 5.87
N LEU A 168 18.46 -11.40 6.38
CA LEU A 168 17.86 -12.73 6.44
C LEU A 168 16.47 -12.75 5.79
N SER A 169 16.15 -11.77 4.96
CA SER A 169 14.84 -11.63 4.31
C SER A 169 14.52 -12.76 3.33
N TRP A 170 13.23 -12.89 2.99
CA TRP A 170 12.73 -13.87 2.02
C TRP A 170 13.16 -15.30 2.35
N ASN A 171 12.78 -15.73 3.55
CA ASN A 171 13.19 -17.00 4.12
C ASN A 171 12.02 -17.71 4.83
N GLN A 172 12.26 -18.94 5.29
CA GLN A 172 11.31 -19.72 6.08
C GLN A 172 11.69 -19.71 7.58
N LEU A 173 12.24 -18.60 8.09
CA LEU A 173 12.69 -18.53 9.48
C LEU A 173 11.49 -18.55 10.44
N SER A 174 11.46 -19.50 11.36
CA SER A 174 10.34 -19.70 12.28
C SER A 174 10.75 -19.69 13.76
N GLY A 175 9.79 -19.37 14.62
CA GLY A 175 10.00 -19.17 16.05
C GLY A 175 10.39 -17.74 16.41
N GLN A 176 10.85 -17.53 17.64
CA GLN A 176 11.06 -16.17 18.17
C GLN A 176 12.39 -15.55 17.72
N ILE A 177 12.37 -14.24 17.47
CA ILE A 177 13.58 -13.41 17.35
C ILE A 177 14.43 -13.61 18.63
N PRO A 178 15.67 -14.12 18.54
CA PRO A 178 16.45 -14.45 19.71
C PRO A 178 16.98 -13.19 20.40
N ARG A 179 16.90 -13.14 21.75
CA ARG A 179 17.37 -11.99 22.54
C ARG A 179 18.83 -11.61 22.28
N SER A 180 19.66 -12.59 21.93
CA SER A 180 21.09 -12.45 21.65
C SER A 180 21.42 -11.60 20.41
N LEU A 181 20.46 -11.30 19.53
CA LEU A 181 20.67 -10.28 18.47
C LEU A 181 20.99 -8.91 19.07
N GLY A 182 20.45 -8.59 20.25
CA GLY A 182 20.78 -7.37 21.00
C GLY A 182 22.20 -7.28 21.56
N ASN A 183 23.07 -8.26 21.25
CA ASN A 183 24.50 -8.21 21.56
C ASN A 183 25.34 -7.71 20.37
N LEU A 184 24.75 -7.55 19.18
CA LEU A 184 25.43 -7.10 17.96
C LEU A 184 25.55 -5.58 17.94
N LEU A 185 26.26 -4.99 18.90
CA LEU A 185 26.25 -3.55 19.17
C LEU A 185 26.78 -2.64 18.03
N GLN A 186 27.37 -3.23 16.99
CA GLN A 186 27.84 -2.54 15.77
C GLN A 186 26.82 -2.56 14.62
N LEU A 187 25.66 -3.21 14.80
CA LEU A 187 24.68 -3.42 13.76
C LEU A 187 23.98 -2.11 13.37
N THR A 188 24.11 -1.72 12.10
CA THR A 188 23.44 -0.59 11.46
C THR A 188 22.19 -1.03 10.68
N HIS A 189 22.19 -2.26 10.14
CA HIS A 189 21.06 -2.81 9.38
C HIS A 189 20.63 -4.19 9.90
N LEU A 190 19.34 -4.32 10.20
CA LEU A 190 18.69 -5.60 10.57
C LEU A 190 17.45 -5.82 9.70
N VAL A 191 17.56 -6.74 8.75
CA VAL A 191 16.50 -7.05 7.78
C VAL A 191 16.06 -8.50 7.93
N LEU A 192 14.84 -8.71 8.43
CA LEU A 192 14.21 -10.01 8.70
C LEU A 192 12.86 -10.18 7.94
N TRP A 193 12.59 -9.32 6.96
CA TRP A 193 11.33 -9.22 6.21
C TRP A 193 10.97 -10.50 5.42
N GLN A 194 9.69 -10.81 5.27
CA GLN A 194 9.17 -12.04 4.65
C GLN A 194 9.75 -13.32 5.28
N ASN A 195 9.23 -13.64 6.46
CA ASN A 195 9.61 -14.81 7.25
C ASN A 195 8.40 -15.34 8.05
N GLN A 196 8.62 -16.38 8.85
CA GLN A 196 7.62 -17.00 9.73
C GLN A 196 7.95 -16.74 11.22
N LEU A 197 8.66 -15.65 11.53
CA LEU A 197 9.10 -15.33 12.88
C LEU A 197 7.90 -14.93 13.73
N SER A 198 7.82 -15.46 14.95
CA SER A 198 6.64 -15.38 15.80
C SER A 198 6.96 -14.93 17.23
N GLY A 199 5.94 -14.76 18.06
CA GLY A 199 6.10 -14.20 19.41
C GLY A 199 6.34 -12.70 19.38
N LYS A 200 7.12 -12.14 20.32
CA LYS A 200 7.25 -10.68 20.50
C LYS A 200 8.59 -10.14 20.00
N ILE A 201 8.60 -8.86 19.61
CA ILE A 201 9.83 -8.08 19.42
C ILE A 201 10.64 -8.07 20.74
N PRO A 202 11.90 -8.54 20.77
CA PRO A 202 12.70 -8.56 21.99
C PRO A 202 13.13 -7.16 22.43
N ARG A 203 12.99 -6.86 23.72
CA ARG A 203 13.46 -5.59 24.31
C ARG A 203 14.96 -5.33 24.06
N SER A 204 15.75 -6.38 23.95
CA SER A 204 17.20 -6.29 23.69
C SER A 204 17.55 -5.74 22.31
N LEU A 205 16.62 -5.66 21.35
CA LEU A 205 16.88 -4.91 20.11
C LEU A 205 17.09 -3.41 20.37
N GLY A 206 16.55 -2.87 21.47
CA GLY A 206 16.81 -1.50 21.94
C GLY A 206 18.24 -1.24 22.44
N ASN A 207 19.13 -2.24 22.39
CA ASN A 207 20.56 -2.08 22.64
C ASN A 207 21.35 -1.71 21.37
N LEU A 208 20.74 -1.82 20.19
CA LEU A 208 21.41 -1.65 18.89
C LEU A 208 21.50 -0.16 18.52
N LEU A 209 22.22 0.63 19.32
CA LEU A 209 22.20 2.10 19.25
C LEU A 209 22.73 2.69 17.93
N GLN A 210 23.40 1.88 17.10
CA GLN A 210 23.88 2.26 15.75
C GLN A 210 22.89 1.94 14.63
N LEU A 211 21.74 1.33 14.94
CA LEU A 211 20.79 0.84 13.94
C LEU A 211 20.10 1.99 13.20
N THR A 212 20.32 2.07 11.88
CA THR A 212 19.66 3.01 10.97
C THR A 212 18.48 2.36 10.24
N HIS A 213 18.56 1.05 9.97
CA HIS A 213 17.51 0.29 9.25
C HIS A 213 17.03 -0.91 10.07
N LEU A 214 15.72 -0.95 10.36
CA LEU A 214 15.05 -2.08 10.98
C LEU A 214 13.84 -2.51 10.15
N SER A 215 13.91 -3.71 9.57
CA SER A 215 12.83 -4.31 8.79
C SER A 215 12.43 -5.67 9.36
N LEU A 216 11.24 -5.75 9.95
CA LEU A 216 10.63 -6.96 10.51
C LEU A 216 9.30 -7.33 9.81
N SER A 217 8.96 -6.64 8.72
CA SER A 217 7.65 -6.78 8.09
C SER A 217 7.36 -8.19 7.56
N GLY A 218 6.10 -8.54 7.32
CA GLY A 218 5.74 -9.82 6.69
C GLY A 218 6.17 -11.01 7.55
N ASN A 219 5.71 -11.03 8.80
CA ASN A 219 6.04 -12.03 9.80
C ASN A 219 4.81 -12.34 10.68
N GLN A 220 4.98 -13.17 11.72
CA GLN A 220 3.94 -13.56 12.68
C GLN A 220 4.20 -12.94 14.07
N LEU A 221 4.87 -11.78 14.13
CA LEU A 221 5.19 -11.10 15.37
C LEU A 221 3.90 -10.55 16.01
N SER A 222 3.87 -10.50 17.32
CA SER A 222 2.67 -10.24 18.12
C SER A 222 3.01 -9.57 19.45
N ARG A 223 1.97 -9.18 20.20
CA ARG A 223 2.07 -8.37 21.42
C ARG A 223 2.53 -6.94 21.12
N GLN A 224 2.82 -6.18 22.18
CA GLN A 224 3.20 -4.77 22.11
C GLN A 224 4.61 -4.57 21.55
N ILE A 225 4.76 -3.47 20.80
CA ILE A 225 6.07 -2.88 20.48
C ILE A 225 6.74 -2.49 21.81
N PRO A 226 7.97 -2.94 22.11
CA PRO A 226 8.62 -2.65 23.37
C PRO A 226 9.09 -1.19 23.45
N LEU A 227 8.87 -0.52 24.58
CA LEU A 227 9.34 0.86 24.84
C LEU A 227 10.81 1.10 24.49
N SER A 228 11.67 0.10 24.69
CA SER A 228 13.10 0.14 24.35
C SER A 228 13.39 0.35 22.85
N ILE A 229 12.39 0.29 21.96
CA ILE A 229 12.54 0.67 20.55
C ILE A 229 12.89 2.16 20.40
N LEU A 230 12.44 3.02 21.32
CA LEU A 230 12.68 4.47 21.30
C LEU A 230 14.16 4.82 21.54
N ASN A 231 14.95 3.89 22.08
CA ASN A 231 16.40 4.03 22.23
C ASN A 231 17.15 4.11 20.88
N LEU A 232 16.53 3.70 19.78
CA LEU A 232 17.16 3.64 18.46
C LEU A 232 17.16 5.03 17.81
N THR A 233 17.90 5.98 18.40
CA THR A 233 17.92 7.38 17.96
C THR A 233 18.53 7.58 16.57
N GLN A 234 19.33 6.63 16.09
CA GLN A 234 19.91 6.63 14.75
C GLN A 234 18.96 6.07 13.67
N LEU A 235 17.76 5.62 14.03
CA LEU A 235 16.88 4.94 13.10
C LEU A 235 16.29 5.89 12.04
N GLU A 236 16.51 5.55 10.78
CA GLU A 236 16.04 6.24 9.57
C GLU A 236 14.85 5.48 8.95
N TYR A 237 14.87 4.14 8.98
CA TYR A 237 13.83 3.29 8.39
C TYR A 237 13.30 2.28 9.41
N LEU A 238 12.02 2.41 9.76
CA LEU A 238 11.30 1.47 10.63
C LEU A 238 10.15 0.81 9.88
N ARG A 239 10.32 -0.47 9.54
CA ARG A 239 9.30 -1.27 8.82
C ARG A 239 8.93 -2.50 9.64
N ILE A 240 7.75 -2.48 10.26
CA ILE A 240 7.24 -3.58 11.10
C ILE A 240 5.78 -3.96 10.76
N GLY A 241 5.31 -3.54 9.58
CA GLY A 241 4.00 -3.89 9.02
C GLY A 241 3.80 -5.39 8.72
N GLU A 242 2.61 -5.78 8.30
CA GLU A 242 2.21 -7.15 7.94
C GLU A 242 2.61 -8.16 9.03
N ASN A 243 2.06 -7.94 10.22
CA ASN A 243 2.30 -8.70 11.45
C ASN A 243 1.01 -8.76 12.30
N SER A 244 1.08 -9.20 13.56
CA SER A 244 -0.03 -9.23 14.53
C SER A 244 0.29 -8.45 15.82
N LEU A 245 1.08 -7.38 15.70
CA LEU A 245 1.45 -6.48 16.81
C LEU A 245 0.21 -5.75 17.33
N GLN A 246 0.17 -5.50 18.65
CA GLN A 246 -1.03 -5.06 19.36
C GLN A 246 -0.76 -3.95 20.37
N GLY A 247 -1.76 -3.12 20.63
CA GLY A 247 -1.67 -2.02 21.59
C GLY A 247 -1.11 -0.74 20.98
N SER A 248 -0.83 0.25 21.82
CA SER A 248 -0.34 1.56 21.36
C SER A 248 1.13 1.54 20.96
N ILE A 249 1.48 2.39 20.00
CA ILE A 249 2.88 2.71 19.70
C ILE A 249 3.46 3.44 20.93
N PRO A 250 4.68 3.09 21.38
CA PRO A 250 5.37 3.84 22.43
C PRO A 250 5.63 5.29 22.00
N ASP A 251 5.37 6.24 22.89
CA ASP A 251 5.43 7.67 22.60
C ASP A 251 6.33 8.42 23.60
N GLU A 252 7.44 8.94 23.09
CA GLU A 252 8.27 9.97 23.74
C GLU A 252 8.57 11.04 22.69
N VAL A 253 8.35 12.32 23.02
CA VAL A 253 8.28 13.46 22.07
C VAL A 253 9.53 13.64 21.18
N ILE A 254 10.68 13.11 21.59
CA ILE A 254 12.00 13.28 20.92
C ILE A 254 12.53 11.93 20.37
N ALA A 255 11.67 10.91 20.28
CA ALA A 255 12.04 9.64 19.66
C ALA A 255 12.29 9.80 18.14
N PHE A 256 13.18 8.96 17.60
CA PHE A 256 13.50 8.84 16.18
C PHE A 256 13.75 10.18 15.44
N PRO A 257 14.71 11.02 15.90
CA PRO A 257 14.99 12.32 15.26
C PRO A 257 15.44 12.18 13.79
N ASN A 258 16.01 11.03 13.43
CA ASN A 258 16.53 10.75 12.09
C ASN A 258 15.52 10.05 11.16
N LEU A 259 14.28 9.79 11.59
CA LEU A 259 13.33 8.97 10.82
C LEU A 259 12.98 9.57 9.45
N ILE A 260 13.05 8.74 8.41
CA ILE A 260 12.73 9.05 7.00
C ILE A 260 11.52 8.25 6.55
N SER A 261 11.37 7.00 6.99
CA SER A 261 10.34 6.07 6.51
C SER A 261 9.74 5.26 7.67
N LEU A 262 8.42 5.28 7.80
CA LEU A 262 7.67 4.46 8.74
C LEU A 262 6.63 3.60 8.00
N SER A 263 6.64 2.30 8.29
CA SER A 263 5.57 1.39 7.87
C SER A 263 5.13 0.50 9.03
N LEU A 264 3.89 0.75 9.50
CA LEU A 264 3.19 -0.05 10.50
C LEU A 264 1.98 -0.81 9.92
N THR A 265 1.73 -0.66 8.61
CA THR A 265 0.63 -1.25 7.82
C THR A 265 0.27 -2.68 8.25
N GLY A 266 -1.01 -3.03 8.34
CA GLY A 266 -1.41 -4.44 8.49
C GLY A 266 -0.98 -5.03 9.84
N ASN A 267 -1.46 -4.43 10.93
CA ASN A 267 -1.25 -4.89 12.31
C ASN A 267 -2.55 -4.69 13.12
N LEU A 268 -2.49 -4.92 14.43
CA LEU A 268 -3.59 -4.71 15.38
C LEU A 268 -3.26 -3.57 16.36
N LEU A 269 -2.48 -2.57 15.92
CA LEU A 269 -2.07 -1.43 16.74
C LEU A 269 -3.26 -0.49 16.99
N ASN A 270 -3.28 0.17 18.14
CA ASN A 270 -4.40 1.02 18.56
C ASN A 270 -3.95 2.26 19.34
N GLY A 271 -4.90 3.03 19.86
CA GLY A 271 -4.62 4.33 20.48
C GLY A 271 -4.37 5.41 19.43
N THR A 272 -3.76 6.52 19.84
CA THR A 272 -3.47 7.67 18.99
C THR A 272 -2.13 7.52 18.25
N LEU A 273 -2.00 8.21 17.11
CA LEU A 273 -0.70 8.40 16.45
C LEU A 273 0.26 9.14 17.41
N PRO A 274 1.49 8.64 17.62
CA PRO A 274 2.41 9.17 18.63
C PRO A 274 2.95 10.56 18.29
N SER A 275 3.27 11.33 19.32
CA SER A 275 3.70 12.73 19.21
C SER A 275 4.99 12.93 18.40
N TRP A 276 5.90 11.95 18.40
CA TRP A 276 7.18 12.05 17.69
C TRP A 276 7.05 12.10 16.16
N LEU A 277 5.94 11.59 15.59
CA LEU A 277 5.65 11.71 14.15
C LEU A 277 5.63 13.17 13.67
N TYR A 278 5.26 14.10 14.55
CA TYR A 278 5.14 15.51 14.21
C TYR A 278 6.40 16.33 14.53
N THR A 279 7.31 15.78 15.35
CA THR A 279 8.53 16.47 15.81
C THR A 279 9.76 16.08 15.00
N ALA A 280 9.87 14.83 14.55
CA ALA A 280 11.00 14.26 13.81
C ALA A 280 11.56 15.21 12.71
N PRO A 281 12.79 15.74 12.87
CA PRO A 281 13.39 16.67 11.92
C PRO A 281 13.66 16.10 10.52
N SER A 282 14.03 14.82 10.39
CA SER A 282 14.32 14.21 9.08
C SER A 282 13.10 14.09 8.16
N LEU A 283 11.88 14.03 8.71
CA LEU A 283 10.65 14.14 7.92
C LEU A 283 10.37 15.60 7.43
N LYS A 284 11.29 16.54 7.73
CA LYS A 284 11.22 17.97 7.40
C LYS A 284 12.40 18.45 6.55
N LEU A 285 13.28 17.54 6.11
CA LEU A 285 14.46 17.88 5.33
C LEU A 285 14.44 17.17 3.98
N GLN A 286 14.86 17.92 2.95
CA GLN A 286 14.98 17.42 1.58
C GLN A 286 16.02 16.30 1.52
N PHE A 287 15.66 15.16 0.94
CA PHE A 287 16.60 14.08 0.64
C PHE A 287 17.60 14.54 -0.43
N ASP A 288 18.87 14.20 -0.24
CA ASP A 288 19.99 14.60 -1.09
C ASP A 288 20.16 13.52 -2.19
N PRO A 289 19.71 13.72 -3.44
CA PRO A 289 19.50 12.65 -4.43
C PRO A 289 20.79 12.01 -4.98
N TRP A 290 21.95 12.37 -4.40
CA TRP A 290 23.27 11.86 -4.75
C TRP A 290 23.92 11.01 -3.65
N LYS A 291 23.23 10.70 -2.54
CA LYS A 291 23.83 10.03 -1.37
C LYS A 291 23.65 8.53 -1.23
N SER A 292 22.83 7.89 -2.07
CA SER A 292 22.61 6.44 -2.00
C SER A 292 22.66 5.80 -3.39
N PHE A 293 23.28 4.62 -3.43
CA PHE A 293 23.50 3.80 -4.63
C PHE A 293 22.63 2.52 -4.56
N ASP A 294 21.59 2.53 -3.72
CA ASP A 294 20.68 1.41 -3.46
C ASP A 294 19.25 1.86 -3.82
N SER A 295 18.92 1.72 -5.11
CA SER A 295 17.73 2.26 -5.76
C SER A 295 16.44 1.48 -5.43
N SER A 296 16.27 1.03 -4.18
CA SER A 296 15.20 0.11 -3.78
C SER A 296 14.40 0.53 -2.54
N PHE A 297 14.79 1.59 -1.81
CA PHE A 297 14.19 1.96 -0.51
C PHE A 297 13.77 3.45 -0.33
N GLU A 298 13.89 4.31 -1.35
CA GLU A 298 14.17 5.75 -1.17
C GLU A 298 12.99 6.75 -1.04
N ASP A 299 11.77 6.31 -0.67
CA ASP A 299 10.63 7.23 -0.53
C ASP A 299 10.31 7.61 0.93
N GLN A 300 10.07 8.91 1.17
CA GLN A 300 9.62 9.43 2.45
C GLN A 300 8.12 9.12 2.64
N CYS A 301 7.85 7.99 3.28
CA CYS A 301 6.53 7.40 3.47
C CYS A 301 6.13 7.35 4.95
N LEU A 302 4.85 7.68 5.21
CA LEU A 302 4.14 7.31 6.42
C LEU A 302 2.97 6.40 6.02
N SER A 303 3.11 5.08 6.25
CA SER A 303 2.09 4.08 5.92
C SER A 303 1.72 3.25 7.16
N ASP A 304 0.64 3.67 7.81
CA ASP A 304 0.14 3.12 9.08
C ASP A 304 -1.27 2.53 8.91
N SER A 305 -1.61 2.14 7.68
CA SER A 305 -2.93 1.66 7.27
C SER A 305 -3.28 0.27 7.81
N ASN A 306 -4.54 -0.14 7.73
CA ASN A 306 -5.03 -1.45 8.16
C ASN A 306 -4.62 -1.78 9.61
N ASN A 307 -5.09 -0.93 10.54
CA ASN A 307 -4.81 -0.97 11.97
C ASN A 307 -6.09 -0.56 12.76
N SER A 308 -5.96 -0.22 14.04
CA SER A 308 -7.06 0.27 14.90
C SER A 308 -6.72 1.61 15.58
N PHE A 309 -5.94 2.47 14.91
CA PHE A 309 -5.63 3.81 15.40
C PHE A 309 -6.90 4.67 15.51
N ASN A 310 -6.93 5.56 16.49
CA ASN A 310 -8.07 6.42 16.80
C ASN A 310 -7.62 7.80 17.29
N GLY A 311 -8.59 8.66 17.59
CA GLY A 311 -8.34 10.08 17.86
C GLY A 311 -8.13 10.88 16.57
N GLU A 312 -7.68 12.12 16.72
CA GLU A 312 -7.55 13.07 15.61
C GLU A 312 -6.11 13.11 15.07
N VAL A 313 -5.98 13.36 13.76
CA VAL A 313 -4.67 13.64 13.16
C VAL A 313 -4.27 15.08 13.51
N SER A 314 -3.23 15.22 14.33
CA SER A 314 -2.78 16.53 14.79
C SER A 314 -2.33 17.42 13.62
N SER A 315 -2.73 18.70 13.63
CA SER A 315 -2.24 19.71 12.70
C SER A 315 -0.73 19.98 12.80
N LEU A 316 -0.03 19.41 13.78
CA LEU A 316 1.44 19.42 13.80
C LEU A 316 2.05 18.61 12.63
N ILE A 317 1.28 17.72 11.99
CA ILE A 317 1.68 17.04 10.73
C ILE A 317 1.93 18.03 9.58
N CYS A 318 1.38 19.25 9.65
CA CYS A 318 1.65 20.31 8.68
C CYS A 318 3.12 20.75 8.63
N ASN A 319 3.93 20.39 9.64
CA ASN A 319 5.37 20.65 9.68
C ASN A 319 6.19 19.64 8.85
N VAL A 320 5.56 18.58 8.34
CA VAL A 320 6.21 17.46 7.64
C VAL A 320 6.24 17.75 6.14
N THR A 321 6.99 18.78 5.74
CA THR A 321 6.85 19.43 4.42
C THR A 321 7.39 18.65 3.22
N PHE A 322 8.04 17.50 3.44
CA PHE A 322 8.63 16.67 2.38
C PHE A 322 7.99 15.29 2.24
N LEU A 323 6.89 15.03 2.97
CA LEU A 323 6.15 13.77 2.92
C LEU A 323 5.56 13.53 1.54
N GLN A 324 5.98 12.45 0.87
CA GLN A 324 5.53 12.10 -0.47
C GLN A 324 4.31 11.16 -0.44
N ILE A 325 4.28 10.25 0.53
CA ILE A 325 3.23 9.24 0.69
C ILE A 325 2.68 9.30 2.12
N LEU A 326 1.37 9.56 2.24
CA LEU A 326 0.60 9.45 3.47
C LEU A 326 -0.55 8.47 3.29
N ASP A 327 -0.44 7.30 3.93
CA ASP A 327 -1.53 6.31 3.98
C ASP A 327 -1.88 5.99 5.44
N LEU A 328 -3.06 6.44 5.85
CA LEU A 328 -3.66 6.18 7.17
C LEU A 328 -4.96 5.36 7.04
N SER A 329 -5.17 4.72 5.89
CA SER A 329 -6.44 4.06 5.57
C SER A 329 -6.78 2.85 6.43
N HIS A 330 -8.06 2.44 6.45
CA HIS A 330 -8.56 1.30 7.23
C HIS A 330 -8.14 1.39 8.71
N ASN A 331 -8.59 2.46 9.35
CA ASN A 331 -8.35 2.77 10.76
C ASN A 331 -9.65 3.32 11.39
N ASN A 332 -9.57 3.78 12.65
CA ASN A 332 -10.67 4.38 13.40
C ASN A 332 -10.34 5.86 13.74
N LEU A 333 -9.55 6.54 12.90
CA LEU A 333 -9.19 7.95 13.06
C LEU A 333 -10.41 8.84 12.84
N SER A 334 -10.51 9.93 13.59
CA SER A 334 -11.65 10.84 13.62
C SER A 334 -11.21 12.31 13.57
N GLY A 335 -12.13 13.24 13.81
CA GLY A 335 -11.86 14.67 13.71
C GLY A 335 -11.99 15.17 12.27
N THR A 336 -11.53 16.40 12.04
CA THR A 336 -11.49 16.99 10.69
C THR A 336 -10.18 16.69 9.97
N ILE A 337 -10.20 16.69 8.64
CA ILE A 337 -8.97 16.59 7.86
C ILE A 337 -8.17 17.90 8.01
N PRO A 338 -6.88 17.84 8.41
CA PRO A 338 -6.02 19.02 8.48
C PRO A 338 -5.98 19.75 7.13
N GLN A 339 -6.48 20.99 7.11
CA GLN A 339 -6.60 21.78 5.86
C GLN A 339 -5.25 22.01 5.16
N CYS A 340 -4.14 21.94 5.91
CA CYS A 340 -2.80 22.02 5.36
C CYS A 340 -2.42 20.84 4.45
N PHE A 341 -3.14 19.71 4.44
CA PHE A 341 -2.88 18.64 3.46
C PHE A 341 -3.03 19.12 2.02
N GLY A 342 -3.92 20.09 1.76
CA GLY A 342 -3.97 20.77 0.47
C GLY A 342 -2.73 21.65 0.22
N ASN A 343 -2.17 22.30 1.24
CA ASN A 343 -0.92 23.07 1.08
C ASN A 343 0.34 22.19 0.98
N LEU A 344 0.35 21.01 1.61
CA LEU A 344 1.42 20.02 1.51
C LEU A 344 1.44 19.31 0.14
N SER A 345 0.42 19.49 -0.69
CA SER A 345 0.36 18.84 -2.00
C SER A 345 1.48 19.26 -2.96
N ASP A 346 2.23 20.34 -2.68
CA ASP A 346 3.45 20.69 -3.43
C ASP A 346 4.58 19.65 -3.28
N SER A 347 4.49 18.71 -2.33
CA SER A 347 5.40 17.56 -2.15
C SER A 347 4.67 16.22 -1.99
N LEU A 348 3.45 16.21 -1.44
CA LEU A 348 2.63 15.02 -1.26
C LEU A 348 2.07 14.53 -2.61
N GLY A 349 2.55 13.38 -3.07
CA GLY A 349 2.07 12.69 -4.28
C GLY A 349 0.93 11.71 -4.02
N PHE A 350 0.86 11.12 -2.82
CA PHE A 350 -0.14 10.11 -2.48
C PHE A 350 -0.80 10.43 -1.13
N LEU A 351 -2.12 10.63 -1.13
CA LEU A 351 -2.92 10.85 0.08
C LEU A 351 -4.08 9.84 0.14
N ASN A 352 -4.01 8.92 1.09
CA ASN A 352 -5.02 7.90 1.31
C ASN A 352 -5.50 7.88 2.78
N LEU A 353 -6.74 8.29 2.99
CA LEU A 353 -7.43 8.30 4.28
C LEU A 353 -8.70 7.42 4.27
N LYS A 354 -8.86 6.53 3.26
CA LYS A 354 -10.08 5.72 3.10
C LYS A 354 -10.41 4.89 4.34
N LYS A 355 -11.69 4.59 4.56
CA LYS A 355 -12.21 3.74 5.65
C LYS A 355 -11.72 4.22 7.02
N ASN A 356 -12.18 5.41 7.40
CA ASN A 356 -11.94 6.06 8.69
C ASN A 356 -13.23 6.73 9.19
N LYS A 357 -13.15 7.64 10.17
CA LYS A 357 -14.26 8.40 10.76
C LYS A 357 -14.05 9.92 10.65
N PHE A 358 -13.31 10.38 9.64
CA PHE A 358 -13.11 11.81 9.41
C PHE A 358 -14.42 12.51 9.02
N TYR A 359 -14.66 13.72 9.53
CA TYR A 359 -15.84 14.52 9.24
C TYR A 359 -15.48 15.97 8.87
N GLY A 360 -16.49 16.77 8.51
CA GLY A 360 -16.28 18.13 8.01
C GLY A 360 -15.79 18.13 6.56
N THR A 361 -15.06 19.17 6.15
CA THR A 361 -14.77 19.43 4.73
C THR A 361 -13.41 18.90 4.27
N ILE A 362 -13.38 18.51 2.98
CA ILE A 362 -12.15 18.32 2.20
C ILE A 362 -11.29 19.61 2.25
N PRO A 363 -9.94 19.53 2.22
CA PRO A 363 -9.06 20.70 2.16
C PRO A 363 -9.49 21.73 1.10
N LEU A 364 -9.69 22.98 1.52
CA LEU A 364 -10.25 24.04 0.64
C LEU A 364 -9.24 24.61 -0.38
N THR A 365 -7.94 24.48 -0.13
CA THR A 365 -6.86 25.05 -0.95
C THR A 365 -5.78 24.03 -1.24
N PHE A 366 -5.64 23.63 -2.50
CA PHE A 366 -4.49 22.84 -2.97
C PHE A 366 -3.38 23.74 -3.50
N ALA A 367 -2.13 23.35 -3.25
CA ALA A 367 -0.96 24.14 -3.59
C ALA A 367 -0.74 24.26 -5.11
N LYS A 368 0.02 25.26 -5.56
CA LYS A 368 0.09 25.63 -6.99
C LYS A 368 0.91 24.64 -7.83
N GLY A 369 1.88 23.97 -7.23
CA GLY A 369 2.68 22.90 -7.83
C GLY A 369 2.21 21.52 -7.40
N CYS A 370 0.92 21.35 -7.11
CA CYS A 370 0.35 20.12 -6.57
C CYS A 370 0.78 18.86 -7.35
N GLN A 371 1.48 17.96 -6.65
CA GLN A 371 2.03 16.70 -7.14
C GLN A 371 1.12 15.49 -6.91
N LEU A 372 -0.04 15.66 -6.25
CA LEU A 372 -0.97 14.56 -5.96
C LEU A 372 -1.36 13.81 -7.25
N SER A 373 -1.05 12.51 -7.26
CA SER A 373 -1.46 11.53 -8.27
C SER A 373 -2.59 10.63 -7.76
N ASN A 374 -2.61 10.31 -6.46
CA ASN A 374 -3.74 9.63 -5.80
C ASN A 374 -4.29 10.46 -4.63
N PHE A 375 -5.61 10.66 -4.64
CA PHE A 375 -6.36 11.28 -3.54
C PHE A 375 -7.60 10.43 -3.19
N ASN A 376 -7.49 9.61 -2.15
CA ASN A 376 -8.56 8.70 -1.71
C ASN A 376 -9.03 9.05 -0.28
N LEU A 377 -10.31 9.44 -0.15
CA LEU A 377 -11.03 9.73 1.09
C LEU A 377 -12.27 8.85 1.27
N ASN A 378 -12.38 7.73 0.53
CA ASN A 378 -13.57 6.87 0.50
C ASN A 378 -13.99 6.35 1.87
N GLY A 379 -15.28 6.29 2.19
CA GLY A 379 -15.74 5.65 3.42
C GLY A 379 -15.37 6.45 4.67
N ASN A 380 -15.81 7.71 4.69
CA ASN A 380 -15.68 8.64 5.81
C ASN A 380 -17.04 9.35 6.04
N LEU A 381 -17.06 10.43 6.81
CA LEU A 381 -18.25 11.22 7.14
C LEU A 381 -18.14 12.66 6.59
N LEU A 382 -17.41 12.85 5.49
CA LEU A 382 -17.08 14.15 4.93
C LEU A 382 -18.27 14.81 4.23
N GLU A 383 -18.35 16.12 4.31
CA GLU A 383 -19.43 16.96 3.79
C GLU A 383 -18.90 18.22 3.09
N GLY A 384 -19.80 19.01 2.52
CA GLY A 384 -19.48 20.23 1.79
C GLY A 384 -19.02 20.00 0.34
N PRO A 385 -18.80 21.08 -0.42
CA PRO A 385 -18.51 21.04 -1.86
C PRO A 385 -17.05 20.68 -2.15
N LEU A 386 -16.78 20.17 -3.37
CA LEU A 386 -15.40 20.08 -3.87
C LEU A 386 -14.88 21.46 -4.27
N THR A 387 -13.66 21.80 -3.81
CA THR A 387 -13.00 23.05 -4.18
C THR A 387 -12.39 23.00 -5.59
N PRO A 388 -12.59 24.03 -6.44
CA PRO A 388 -11.90 24.14 -7.73
C PRO A 388 -10.37 24.20 -7.62
N SER A 389 -9.80 24.44 -6.44
CA SER A 389 -8.34 24.45 -6.27
C SER A 389 -7.68 23.07 -6.52
N ILE A 390 -8.44 21.97 -6.44
CA ILE A 390 -7.99 20.63 -6.88
C ILE A 390 -7.51 20.66 -8.35
N PHE A 391 -8.00 21.59 -9.18
CA PHE A 391 -7.50 21.79 -10.54
C PHE A 391 -6.01 22.15 -10.62
N ASN A 392 -5.35 22.56 -9.53
CA ASN A 392 -3.91 22.73 -9.48
C ASN A 392 -3.15 21.39 -9.60
N CYS A 393 -3.76 20.29 -9.17
CA CYS A 393 -3.18 18.94 -9.18
C CYS A 393 -3.22 18.35 -10.59
N LYS A 394 -2.30 18.79 -11.46
CA LYS A 394 -2.23 18.36 -12.86
C LYS A 394 -1.86 16.89 -13.03
N GLY A 395 -1.17 16.30 -12.04
CA GLY A 395 -0.81 14.89 -12.00
C GLY A 395 -1.92 13.95 -11.51
N LEU A 396 -3.09 14.46 -11.09
CA LEU A 396 -4.09 13.64 -10.40
C LEU A 396 -4.69 12.55 -11.31
N GLU A 397 -4.40 11.29 -11.00
CA GLU A 397 -4.88 10.10 -11.69
C GLU A 397 -6.12 9.50 -11.03
N VAL A 398 -6.14 9.45 -9.69
CA VAL A 398 -7.21 8.85 -8.89
C VAL A 398 -7.82 9.86 -7.94
N LEU A 399 -9.15 10.06 -8.06
CA LEU A 399 -9.97 10.78 -7.10
C LEU A 399 -11.12 9.89 -6.61
N ASP A 400 -11.02 9.40 -5.37
CA ASP A 400 -12.04 8.56 -4.74
C ASP A 400 -12.57 9.22 -3.47
N LEU A 401 -13.80 9.73 -3.55
CA LEU A 401 -14.55 10.37 -2.47
C LEU A 401 -15.84 9.59 -2.13
N GLY A 402 -15.96 8.34 -2.61
CA GLY A 402 -17.18 7.55 -2.44
C GLY A 402 -17.50 7.23 -0.98
N ASN A 403 -18.75 6.88 -0.67
CA ASN A 403 -19.21 6.55 0.69
C ASN A 403 -18.91 7.68 1.69
N ASN A 404 -19.44 8.88 1.44
CA ASN A 404 -19.32 10.06 2.28
C ASN A 404 -20.70 10.75 2.43
N LYS A 405 -20.75 12.02 2.84
CA LYS A 405 -21.98 12.80 3.00
C LYS A 405 -22.03 14.03 2.09
N ILE A 406 -21.23 14.08 1.02
CA ILE A 406 -21.13 15.22 0.10
C ILE A 406 -22.52 15.51 -0.49
N ASN A 407 -23.02 16.72 -0.26
CA ASN A 407 -24.35 17.18 -0.69
C ASN A 407 -24.17 18.44 -1.54
N ASP A 408 -23.96 18.24 -2.84
CA ASP A 408 -23.70 19.29 -3.83
C ASP A 408 -24.01 18.79 -5.25
N THR A 409 -24.01 19.70 -6.21
CA THR A 409 -24.04 19.42 -7.65
C THR A 409 -22.73 18.82 -8.16
N PHE A 410 -22.76 18.20 -9.35
CA PHE A 410 -21.57 17.61 -9.95
C PHE A 410 -20.53 18.67 -10.35
N PRO A 411 -19.28 18.61 -9.87
CA PRO A 411 -18.23 19.57 -10.22
C PRO A 411 -17.70 19.32 -11.64
N HIS A 412 -18.41 19.86 -12.64
CA HIS A 412 -18.12 19.68 -14.07
C HIS A 412 -16.67 20.02 -14.49
N TRP A 413 -15.95 20.82 -13.70
CA TRP A 413 -14.54 21.16 -13.94
C TRP A 413 -13.57 19.99 -13.73
N LEU A 414 -13.96 18.93 -13.00
CA LEU A 414 -13.16 17.70 -12.86
C LEU A 414 -12.80 17.10 -14.23
N GLY A 415 -13.70 17.21 -15.22
CA GLY A 415 -13.47 16.69 -16.56
C GLY A 415 -12.27 17.32 -17.28
N SER A 416 -11.78 18.49 -16.83
CA SER A 416 -10.61 19.17 -17.38
C SER A 416 -9.28 18.78 -16.71
N LEU A 417 -9.27 17.86 -15.75
CA LEU A 417 -8.03 17.30 -15.19
C LEU A 417 -7.36 16.39 -16.24
N PRO A 418 -6.09 16.64 -16.62
CA PRO A 418 -5.50 16.01 -17.81
C PRO A 418 -5.05 14.55 -17.60
N GLN A 419 -4.80 14.14 -16.35
CA GLN A 419 -4.33 12.79 -16.00
C GLN A 419 -5.40 11.92 -15.33
N LEU A 420 -6.61 12.44 -15.10
CA LEU A 420 -7.63 11.75 -14.31
C LEU A 420 -8.12 10.47 -15.04
N GLN A 421 -7.85 9.33 -14.41
CA GLN A 421 -8.15 7.98 -14.88
C GLN A 421 -9.27 7.33 -14.05
N VAL A 422 -9.38 7.68 -12.77
CA VAL A 422 -10.37 7.11 -11.85
C VAL A 422 -11.11 8.23 -11.12
N LEU A 423 -12.43 8.24 -11.23
CA LEU A 423 -13.33 9.12 -10.48
C LEU A 423 -14.41 8.28 -9.81
N VAL A 424 -14.43 8.31 -8.47
CA VAL A 424 -15.43 7.62 -7.65
C VAL A 424 -16.08 8.62 -6.70
N LEU A 425 -17.35 8.94 -6.93
CA LEU A 425 -18.17 9.84 -6.09
C LEU A 425 -19.41 9.13 -5.51
N LYS A 426 -19.50 7.81 -5.66
CA LYS A 426 -20.68 7.03 -5.26
C LYS A 426 -21.08 7.14 -3.79
N SER A 427 -22.31 6.74 -3.46
CA SER A 427 -22.79 6.68 -2.07
C SER A 427 -22.58 8.00 -1.34
N ASN A 428 -23.12 9.07 -1.91
CA ASN A 428 -23.11 10.43 -1.36
C ASN A 428 -24.53 11.02 -1.48
N HIS A 429 -24.70 12.31 -1.19
CA HIS A 429 -25.94 13.04 -1.39
C HIS A 429 -25.89 13.98 -2.61
N MET A 430 -25.06 13.67 -3.61
CA MET A 430 -24.89 14.57 -4.76
C MET A 430 -26.12 14.56 -5.66
N HIS A 431 -26.45 15.71 -6.26
CA HIS A 431 -27.75 15.90 -6.91
C HIS A 431 -27.72 16.79 -8.15
N GLY A 432 -28.86 16.86 -8.85
CA GLY A 432 -29.04 17.69 -10.04
C GLY A 432 -28.51 17.04 -11.32
N SER A 433 -28.49 17.79 -12.42
CA SER A 433 -28.19 17.22 -13.73
C SER A 433 -26.71 17.23 -14.10
N LEU A 434 -26.25 16.12 -14.68
CA LEU A 434 -24.92 15.99 -15.26
C LEU A 434 -24.79 16.65 -16.65
N CYS A 435 -25.89 17.12 -17.24
CA CYS A 435 -25.90 17.71 -18.59
C CYS A 435 -25.37 19.15 -18.63
N VAL A 436 -24.27 19.35 -19.35
CA VAL A 436 -23.63 20.66 -19.51
C VAL A 436 -24.15 21.40 -20.75
N ASN A 437 -24.96 22.45 -20.54
CA ASN A 437 -25.63 23.23 -21.59
C ASN A 437 -24.73 24.25 -22.35
N SER A 438 -23.43 24.34 -22.06
CA SER A 438 -22.58 25.37 -22.67
C SER A 438 -22.22 25.05 -24.13
N SER A 439 -22.28 26.09 -24.96
CA SER A 439 -21.78 26.17 -26.34
C SER A 439 -20.31 26.66 -26.41
N LYS A 440 -19.63 26.76 -25.26
CA LYS A 440 -18.20 27.05 -25.14
C LYS A 440 -17.48 25.77 -24.73
N SER A 441 -16.99 25.04 -25.73
CA SER A 441 -16.29 23.77 -25.57
C SER A 441 -14.94 23.94 -24.87
N SER A 442 -14.76 23.31 -23.70
CA SER A 442 -13.45 22.76 -23.36
C SER A 442 -13.29 21.46 -24.16
N PRO A 443 -12.22 21.29 -24.97
CA PRO A 443 -12.06 20.11 -25.83
C PRO A 443 -11.57 18.85 -25.08
N PHE A 444 -11.34 18.95 -23.77
CA PHE A 444 -10.84 17.87 -22.92
C PHE A 444 -11.84 17.64 -21.77
N PHE A 445 -12.78 16.71 -21.98
CA PHE A 445 -13.59 16.11 -20.92
C PHE A 445 -13.12 14.67 -20.72
N PHE A 446 -12.62 14.32 -19.53
CA PHE A 446 -12.40 12.94 -19.09
C PHE A 446 -11.64 12.04 -20.10
N SER A 447 -10.67 12.58 -20.85
CA SER A 447 -10.07 11.89 -22.00
C SER A 447 -9.25 10.64 -21.63
N LYS A 448 -8.81 10.55 -20.37
CA LYS A 448 -8.07 9.41 -19.82
C LYS A 448 -8.91 8.53 -18.88
N ILE A 449 -10.19 8.85 -18.63
CA ILE A 449 -10.97 8.11 -17.64
C ILE A 449 -11.13 6.64 -18.06
N GLN A 450 -10.99 5.75 -17.10
CA GLN A 450 -11.20 4.31 -17.19
C GLN A 450 -12.32 3.89 -16.24
N ILE A 451 -12.32 4.44 -15.02
CA ILE A 451 -13.31 4.16 -13.97
C ILE A 451 -14.08 5.44 -13.61
N PHE A 452 -15.39 5.40 -13.78
CA PHE A 452 -16.32 6.50 -13.53
C PHE A 452 -17.55 5.99 -12.77
N ASP A 453 -17.50 6.09 -11.43
CA ASP A 453 -18.53 5.55 -10.53
C ASP A 453 -19.21 6.68 -9.74
N LEU A 454 -20.43 7.01 -10.16
CA LEU A 454 -21.32 7.99 -9.54
C LEU A 454 -22.55 7.34 -8.88
N SER A 455 -22.52 6.02 -8.70
CA SER A 455 -23.67 5.23 -8.24
C SER A 455 -24.20 5.67 -6.88
N SER A 456 -25.45 5.34 -6.55
CA SER A 456 -26.04 5.61 -5.22
C SER A 456 -25.95 7.09 -4.81
N ASN A 457 -26.58 7.95 -5.62
CA ASN A 457 -26.67 9.40 -5.43
C ASN A 457 -28.09 9.88 -5.84
N TYR A 458 -28.31 11.19 -5.88
CA TYR A 458 -29.57 11.83 -6.29
C TYR A 458 -29.41 12.64 -7.60
N PHE A 459 -28.50 12.23 -8.49
CA PHE A 459 -28.36 12.87 -9.81
C PHE A 459 -29.61 12.61 -10.67
N SER A 460 -30.02 13.61 -11.45
CA SER A 460 -31.31 13.60 -12.16
C SER A 460 -31.27 14.20 -13.57
N GLY A 461 -32.38 14.09 -14.30
CA GLY A 461 -32.44 14.45 -15.72
C GLY A 461 -31.78 13.40 -16.63
N PRO A 462 -31.44 13.76 -17.88
CA PRO A 462 -30.92 12.79 -18.84
C PRO A 462 -29.46 12.39 -18.60
N LEU A 463 -29.12 11.19 -19.05
CA LEU A 463 -27.78 10.60 -18.96
C LEU A 463 -26.72 11.46 -19.68
N PRO A 464 -25.49 11.57 -19.16
CA PRO A 464 -24.48 12.53 -19.63
C PRO A 464 -23.76 12.08 -20.92
N VAL A 465 -24.48 12.06 -22.05
CA VAL A 465 -23.95 11.67 -23.38
C VAL A 465 -22.63 12.36 -23.74
N ARG A 466 -22.49 13.64 -23.39
CA ARG A 466 -21.27 14.43 -23.65
C ARG A 466 -20.03 13.90 -22.92
N TYR A 467 -20.19 13.31 -21.74
CA TYR A 467 -19.10 12.69 -21.00
C TYR A 467 -18.81 11.30 -21.54
N ILE A 468 -19.85 10.48 -21.77
CA ILE A 468 -19.67 9.11 -22.29
C ILE A 468 -18.95 9.14 -23.66
N ASN A 469 -19.32 10.07 -24.56
CA ASN A 469 -18.64 10.30 -25.83
C ASN A 469 -17.17 10.79 -25.69
N SER A 470 -16.76 11.31 -24.53
CA SER A 470 -15.43 11.89 -24.31
C SER A 470 -14.46 10.95 -23.60
N PHE A 471 -14.93 9.78 -23.16
CA PHE A 471 -14.14 8.72 -22.50
C PHE A 471 -13.24 7.98 -23.50
N LYS A 472 -12.30 8.69 -24.12
CA LYS A 472 -11.48 8.16 -25.24
C LYS A 472 -10.68 6.92 -24.88
N ALA A 473 -10.21 6.79 -23.64
CA ALA A 473 -9.53 5.58 -23.17
C ALA A 473 -10.47 4.35 -23.17
N ILE A 474 -11.76 4.51 -22.83
CA ILE A 474 -12.76 3.44 -22.91
C ILE A 474 -13.11 3.11 -24.37
N ILE A 475 -13.19 4.12 -25.23
CA ILE A 475 -13.63 3.97 -26.64
C ILE A 475 -12.54 3.38 -27.54
N ASN A 476 -11.26 3.78 -27.37
CA ASN A 476 -10.16 3.42 -28.27
C ASN A 476 -9.41 2.17 -27.78
N LEU A 477 -10.08 1.01 -27.82
CA LEU A 477 -9.50 -0.30 -27.49
C LEU A 477 -8.49 -0.79 -28.55
N GLU A 478 -7.29 -0.22 -28.59
CA GLU A 478 -6.14 -0.90 -29.17
C GLU A 478 -5.62 -1.95 -28.17
N LYS A 479 -5.74 -3.24 -28.53
CA LYS A 479 -5.18 -4.37 -27.77
C LYS A 479 -3.66 -4.29 -27.76
N ILE A 480 -3.08 -3.54 -26.81
CA ILE A 480 -1.64 -3.53 -26.56
C ILE A 480 -1.25 -4.93 -26.08
N GLY A 481 -0.47 -5.63 -26.90
CA GLY A 481 -0.10 -7.00 -26.65
C GLY A 481 0.87 -7.15 -25.47
N SER A 482 0.61 -8.15 -24.62
CA SER A 482 1.60 -8.89 -23.82
C SER A 482 2.24 -8.25 -22.57
N THR A 483 1.90 -7.03 -22.15
CA THR A 483 2.34 -6.50 -20.84
C THR A 483 1.17 -6.12 -19.93
N VAL A 484 0.99 -6.89 -18.86
CA VAL A 484 0.12 -6.51 -17.73
C VAL A 484 0.74 -5.26 -17.10
N SER A 485 0.02 -4.14 -17.09
CA SER A 485 0.46 -2.90 -16.47
C SER A 485 -0.61 -2.30 -15.58
N TYR A 486 -0.19 -1.72 -14.46
CA TYR A 486 -1.07 -1.13 -13.45
C TYR A 486 -0.91 0.40 -13.40
N MET A 487 -1.91 1.09 -12.84
CA MET A 487 -1.82 2.53 -12.58
C MET A 487 -0.76 2.81 -11.51
N GLY A 488 -0.06 3.95 -11.64
CA GLY A 488 1.06 4.32 -10.77
C GLY A 488 2.38 3.58 -11.03
N GLU A 489 2.45 2.65 -11.98
CA GLU A 489 3.64 1.80 -12.21
C GLU A 489 4.73 2.47 -13.06
N ASN A 490 4.40 3.51 -13.85
CA ASN A 490 5.25 4.06 -14.92
C ASN A 490 5.34 5.60 -14.97
N ASP A 491 5.52 6.30 -13.84
CA ASP A 491 5.94 7.71 -13.91
C ASP A 491 7.46 7.81 -14.20
N HIS A 492 7.88 8.93 -14.83
CA HIS A 492 9.07 9.09 -15.66
C HIS A 492 10.46 8.96 -14.98
N GLY A 493 10.52 8.45 -13.75
CA GLY A 493 11.75 8.18 -13.01
C GLY A 493 12.14 6.71 -12.86
N GLY A 494 11.37 5.75 -13.39
CA GLY A 494 11.60 4.31 -13.17
C GLY A 494 11.40 3.87 -11.72
N ARG A 495 10.64 4.66 -10.96
CA ARG A 495 10.42 4.58 -9.52
C ARG A 495 8.95 4.24 -9.26
N GLY A 496 8.59 2.98 -9.46
CA GLY A 496 7.21 2.49 -9.29
C GLY A 496 6.88 2.32 -7.82
N PHE A 497 6.05 3.22 -7.26
CA PHE A 497 5.77 3.26 -5.83
C PHE A 497 4.28 3.42 -5.50
N TYR A 498 3.83 2.56 -4.58
CA TYR A 498 2.49 2.44 -4.01
C TYR A 498 1.37 1.98 -4.96
N THR A 499 0.70 0.89 -4.59
CA THR A 499 -0.38 0.30 -5.38
C THR A 499 -1.68 1.06 -5.17
N TYR A 500 -2.23 1.65 -6.25
CA TYR A 500 -3.54 2.28 -6.18
C TYR A 500 -4.61 1.24 -5.83
N SER A 501 -5.57 1.64 -5.00
CA SER A 501 -6.69 0.78 -4.63
C SER A 501 -7.97 1.57 -4.40
N ILE A 502 -9.09 1.02 -4.86
CA ILE A 502 -10.43 1.60 -4.77
C ILE A 502 -11.46 0.52 -4.39
N GLY A 503 -12.53 0.94 -3.72
CA GLY A 503 -13.67 0.07 -3.43
C GLY A 503 -14.79 0.30 -4.44
N ILE A 504 -15.06 -0.68 -5.29
CA ILE A 504 -16.17 -0.65 -6.26
C ILE A 504 -17.31 -1.58 -5.87
N VAL A 505 -18.46 -1.47 -6.53
CA VAL A 505 -19.53 -2.45 -6.46
C VAL A 505 -19.71 -3.05 -7.84
N ILE A 506 -19.66 -4.37 -7.97
CA ILE A 506 -19.96 -5.09 -9.21
C ILE A 506 -21.08 -6.06 -8.91
N LYS A 507 -22.16 -6.03 -9.70
CA LYS A 507 -23.31 -6.95 -9.57
C LYS A 507 -23.85 -7.02 -8.13
N GLY A 508 -23.91 -5.88 -7.44
CA GLY A 508 -24.36 -5.75 -6.05
C GLY A 508 -23.35 -6.14 -4.97
N GLN A 509 -22.17 -6.66 -5.32
CA GLN A 509 -21.11 -7.03 -4.35
C GLN A 509 -20.01 -5.99 -4.29
N TYR A 510 -19.62 -5.58 -3.07
CA TYR A 510 -18.46 -4.72 -2.85
C TYR A 510 -17.17 -5.50 -3.09
N MET A 511 -16.28 -4.97 -3.92
CA MET A 511 -14.93 -5.50 -4.14
C MET A 511 -13.88 -4.40 -4.00
N GLU A 512 -12.77 -4.73 -3.34
CA GLU A 512 -11.60 -3.86 -3.26
C GLU A 512 -10.63 -4.23 -4.39
N LEU A 513 -10.52 -3.34 -5.37
CA LEU A 513 -9.58 -3.45 -6.47
C LEU A 513 -8.20 -2.99 -6.01
N VAL A 514 -7.34 -3.94 -5.63
CA VAL A 514 -5.93 -3.69 -5.31
C VAL A 514 -5.09 -3.80 -6.58
N LYS A 515 -4.24 -2.80 -6.85
CA LYS A 515 -3.55 -2.58 -8.13
C LYS A 515 -4.54 -2.39 -9.28
N ILE A 516 -4.96 -1.14 -9.48
CA ILE A 516 -5.88 -0.77 -10.58
C ILE A 516 -5.22 -1.13 -11.91
N PHE A 517 -5.79 -2.11 -12.62
CA PHE A 517 -5.29 -2.60 -13.89
C PHE A 517 -5.65 -1.61 -15.01
N ASN A 518 -4.69 -1.27 -15.89
CA ASN A 518 -4.88 -0.25 -16.94
C ASN A 518 -5.90 -0.62 -18.04
N MET A 519 -6.51 -1.81 -17.96
CA MET A 519 -7.61 -2.25 -18.83
C MET A 519 -8.97 -2.34 -18.12
N TRP A 520 -9.09 -1.95 -16.85
CA TRP A 520 -10.37 -1.98 -16.13
C TRP A 520 -11.22 -0.77 -16.48
N MET A 521 -12.23 -1.00 -17.31
CA MET A 521 -13.17 0.03 -17.74
C MET A 521 -14.52 -0.18 -17.05
N ILE A 522 -14.94 0.80 -16.26
CA ILE A 522 -16.13 0.70 -15.40
C ILE A 522 -16.88 2.03 -15.45
N ILE A 523 -18.12 1.99 -15.93
CA ILE A 523 -19.06 3.12 -15.82
C ILE A 523 -20.24 2.65 -14.99
N ASP A 524 -20.39 3.21 -13.80
CA ASP A 524 -21.51 2.93 -12.91
C ASP A 524 -22.26 4.23 -12.58
N LEU A 525 -23.49 4.31 -13.10
CA LEU A 525 -24.44 5.40 -12.88
C LEU A 525 -25.70 4.91 -12.13
N SER A 526 -25.69 3.67 -11.64
CA SER A 526 -26.83 3.00 -11.02
C SER A 526 -27.32 3.71 -9.75
N ASN A 527 -28.53 3.38 -9.30
CA ASN A 527 -29.12 3.91 -8.06
C ASN A 527 -29.07 5.46 -8.01
N ASN A 528 -29.59 6.09 -9.07
CA ASN A 528 -29.74 7.54 -9.24
C ASN A 528 -31.15 7.83 -9.83
N GLN A 529 -31.49 9.11 -10.00
CA GLN A 529 -32.80 9.58 -10.48
C GLN A 529 -32.75 10.02 -11.96
N PHE A 530 -31.95 9.34 -12.78
CA PHE A 530 -31.85 9.64 -14.22
C PHE A 530 -33.15 9.27 -14.96
N GLU A 531 -33.51 10.09 -15.94
CA GLU A 531 -34.77 9.98 -16.71
C GLU A 531 -34.55 10.20 -18.22
N GLY A 532 -35.52 9.79 -19.03
CA GLY A 532 -35.46 9.88 -20.49
C GLY A 532 -34.89 8.63 -21.18
N GLU A 533 -34.61 8.72 -22.48
CA GLU A 533 -34.12 7.57 -23.26
C GLU A 533 -32.66 7.21 -22.96
N ILE A 534 -32.37 5.90 -22.89
CA ILE A 534 -30.99 5.40 -22.90
C ILE A 534 -30.31 5.82 -24.21
N PRO A 535 -29.21 6.61 -24.17
CA PRO A 535 -28.55 7.12 -25.37
C PRO A 535 -27.93 6.01 -26.22
N LYS A 536 -27.88 6.20 -27.55
CA LYS A 536 -27.29 5.21 -28.47
C LYS A 536 -25.83 4.84 -28.15
N VAL A 537 -25.02 5.76 -27.62
CA VAL A 537 -23.64 5.45 -27.20
C VAL A 537 -23.55 4.44 -26.03
N VAL A 538 -24.65 4.28 -25.29
CA VAL A 538 -24.79 3.33 -24.17
C VAL A 538 -25.52 2.05 -24.61
N ARG A 539 -26.22 2.08 -25.74
CA ARG A 539 -26.87 0.90 -26.30
C ARG A 539 -25.79 0.05 -26.99
N ASP A 540 -25.51 -1.10 -26.39
CA ASP A 540 -24.78 -2.16 -27.05
C ASP A 540 -25.69 -2.76 -28.15
N ASP A 541 -25.57 -2.23 -29.37
CA ASP A 541 -26.33 -2.66 -30.55
C ASP A 541 -25.84 -4.04 -31.09
N SER A 542 -25.08 -4.83 -30.31
CA SER A 542 -24.57 -6.17 -30.68
C SER A 542 -25.54 -7.33 -30.42
N LYS A 543 -26.79 -7.20 -30.90
CA LYS A 543 -27.78 -8.29 -30.98
C LYS A 543 -28.33 -8.51 -32.38
#